data_AF-A0A967ACE3-F1
#
_entry.id   AF-A0A967ACE3-F1
#
_cell.length_a   1.000
_cell.length_b   1.000
_cell.length_c   1.000
_cell.angle_alpha   90.00
_cell.angle_beta   90.00
_cell.angle_gamma   90.00
#
_symmetry.space_group_name_H-M   'P 1'
#
loop_
_entity.id
_entity.type
_entity.pdbx_description
1 polymer ?
#
loop_
_entity_poly.entity_id
_entity_poly.type
_entity_poly.pdbx_seq_one_letter_code
_entity_poly.pdbx_strand_id
1 'polypeptide(L)'
;MGCLVDGKVFLPKHEGINPTVVVNYQFFEGDYYFSLSFKDQRGVGVKSIHIGVLKINLEAGQVYVLNKNNHDNGNFTGGGGSYNLSNSYNFYTNTNNTGELTITRLDLSSSIISGTFWFDAVNEEGEIVEIREGRFDVTY
;
A
#
# COMPACT_ATOMS: atom_id res chain seq x y z
N MET A 1 -1.53 -11.15 6.06
CA MET A 1 -1.41 -9.68 6.04
C MET A 1 -2.72 -9.02 6.48
N GLY A 2 -2.67 -7.76 6.90
CA GLY A 2 -3.84 -6.99 7.33
C GLY A 2 -3.44 -5.67 7.96
N CYS A 3 -4.44 -4.88 8.37
CA CYS A 3 -4.27 -3.64 9.12
C CYS A 3 -5.56 -3.28 9.88
N LEU A 4 -5.53 -2.14 10.57
CA LEU A 4 -6.69 -1.43 11.05
C LEU A 4 -7.01 -0.25 10.12
N VAL A 5 -8.29 -0.02 9.85
CA VAL A 5 -8.84 1.14 9.15
C VAL A 5 -9.77 1.82 10.14
N ASP A 6 -9.41 3.01 10.61
CA ASP A 6 -10.11 3.73 11.69
C ASP A 6 -10.38 2.83 12.91
N GLY A 7 -9.36 2.07 13.32
CA GLY A 7 -9.43 1.11 14.43
C GLY A 7 -10.20 -0.18 14.13
N LYS A 8 -10.78 -0.36 12.94
CA LYS A 8 -11.50 -1.58 12.55
C LYS A 8 -10.61 -2.50 11.73
N VAL A 9 -10.65 -3.79 12.04
CA VAL A 9 -9.85 -4.81 11.34
C VAL A 9 -10.22 -4.87 9.86
N PHE A 10 -9.21 -4.74 8.99
CA PHE A 10 -9.31 -4.91 7.55
C PHE A 10 -8.37 -6.02 7.08
N LEU A 11 -8.95 -7.06 6.48
CA LEU A 11 -8.25 -8.26 6.02
C LEU A 11 -8.62 -8.55 4.58
N PRO A 12 -7.70 -9.10 3.77
CA PRO A 12 -8.05 -9.59 2.44
C PRO A 12 -9.12 -10.68 2.55
N LYS A 13 -10.18 -10.53 1.77
CA LYS A 13 -11.33 -11.44 1.77
C LYS A 13 -11.80 -11.64 0.34
N HIS A 14 -11.93 -12.90 -0.03
CA HIS A 14 -12.13 -13.32 -1.41
C HIS A 14 -13.59 -13.59 -1.72
N GLU A 15 -14.06 -13.06 -2.84
CA GLU A 15 -15.33 -13.38 -3.48
C GLU A 15 -15.11 -13.36 -5.00
N GLY A 16 -15.31 -14.51 -5.68
CA GLY A 16 -15.08 -14.65 -7.12
C GLY A 16 -13.78 -15.35 -7.49
N ILE A 17 -13.09 -14.91 -8.54
CA ILE A 17 -11.83 -15.53 -9.06
C ILE A 17 -10.61 -14.59 -8.98
N ASN A 18 -10.82 -13.33 -8.64
CA ASN A 18 -9.76 -12.32 -8.65
C ASN A 18 -8.90 -12.43 -7.37
N PRO A 19 -7.56 -12.32 -7.48
CA PRO A 19 -6.69 -12.35 -6.32
C PRO A 19 -7.01 -11.18 -5.37
N THR A 20 -6.99 -11.48 -4.07
CA THR A 20 -7.23 -10.51 -2.99
C THR A 20 -5.96 -9.89 -2.46
N VAL A 21 -4.80 -10.43 -2.82
CA VAL A 21 -3.48 -9.91 -2.47
C VAL A 21 -2.63 -9.96 -3.73
N VAL A 22 -1.98 -8.85 -4.04
CA VAL A 22 -1.04 -8.71 -5.15
C VAL A 22 0.18 -7.98 -4.61
N VAL A 23 1.36 -8.57 -4.76
CA VAL A 23 2.63 -7.96 -4.37
C VAL A 23 3.57 -8.09 -5.54
N ASN A 24 4.25 -7.00 -5.89
CA ASN A 24 5.26 -7.01 -6.93
C ASN A 24 6.49 -6.25 -6.42
N TYR A 25 7.68 -6.79 -6.70
CA TYR A 25 8.92 -6.05 -6.61
C TYR A 25 9.76 -6.37 -7.85
N GLN A 26 9.88 -5.38 -8.75
CA GLN A 26 10.44 -5.59 -10.09
C GLN A 26 11.43 -4.49 -10.48
N PHE A 27 12.39 -4.87 -11.31
CA PHE A 27 13.31 -3.95 -11.99
C PHE A 27 12.81 -3.69 -13.41
N PHE A 28 12.54 -2.42 -13.74
CA PHE A 28 12.03 -2.02 -15.04
C PHE A 28 12.67 -0.69 -15.45
N GLU A 29 13.18 -0.62 -16.70
CA GLU A 29 13.80 0.60 -17.28
C GLU A 29 14.86 1.28 -16.39
N GLY A 30 15.64 0.51 -15.63
CA GLY A 30 16.72 1.03 -14.79
C GLY A 30 16.33 1.30 -13.33
N ASP A 31 15.06 1.14 -12.99
CA ASP A 31 14.50 1.49 -11.69
C ASP A 31 13.77 0.30 -11.02
N TYR A 32 13.74 0.30 -9.69
CA TYR A 32 12.96 -0.66 -8.91
C TYR A 32 11.59 -0.11 -8.54
N TYR A 33 10.57 -0.98 -8.63
CA TYR A 33 9.19 -0.65 -8.32
C TYR A 33 8.60 -1.71 -7.40
N PHE A 34 8.12 -1.26 -6.23
CA PHE A 34 7.37 -2.07 -5.29
C PHE A 34 5.90 -1.68 -5.30
N SER A 35 5.01 -2.68 -5.31
CA SER A 35 3.60 -2.49 -5.02
C SER A 35 3.06 -3.60 -4.13
N LEU A 36 2.19 -3.20 -3.20
CA LEU A 36 1.41 -4.07 -2.33
C LEU A 36 -0.04 -3.64 -2.42
N SER A 37 -0.93 -4.54 -2.84
CA SER A 37 -2.37 -4.31 -2.81
C SER A 37 -3.09 -5.47 -2.17
N PHE A 38 -4.07 -5.18 -1.34
CA PHE A 38 -4.96 -6.19 -0.81
C PHE A 38 -6.39 -5.69 -0.65
N LYS A 39 -7.35 -6.61 -0.80
CA LYS A 39 -8.75 -6.30 -1.09
C LYS A 39 -9.72 -7.09 -0.23
N ASP A 40 -10.74 -6.41 0.29
CA ASP A 40 -11.97 -7.04 0.77
C ASP A 40 -13.00 -6.98 -0.37
N GLN A 41 -13.26 -8.14 -0.98
CA GLN A 41 -14.18 -8.28 -2.11
C GLN A 41 -15.63 -8.48 -1.68
N ARG A 42 -15.92 -8.52 -0.37
CA ARG A 42 -17.28 -8.78 0.14
C ARG A 42 -18.18 -7.55 0.04
N GLY A 43 -19.45 -7.80 -0.25
CA GLY A 43 -20.51 -6.78 -0.21
C GLY A 43 -20.54 -5.90 -1.46
N VAL A 44 -21.03 -4.67 -1.32
CA VAL A 44 -21.14 -3.73 -2.44
C VAL A 44 -19.87 -2.89 -2.53
N GLY A 45 -19.16 -3.03 -3.65
CA GLY A 45 -17.90 -2.33 -3.92
C GLY A 45 -16.68 -3.08 -3.37
N VAL A 46 -15.59 -3.09 -4.14
CA VAL A 46 -14.31 -3.68 -3.71
C VAL A 46 -13.56 -2.65 -2.89
N LYS A 47 -13.32 -2.97 -1.62
CA LYS A 47 -12.47 -2.15 -0.76
C LYS A 47 -11.03 -2.61 -0.90
N SER A 48 -10.08 -1.68 -0.96
CA SER A 48 -8.69 -2.03 -1.13
C SER A 48 -7.74 -1.06 -0.47
N ILE A 49 -6.60 -1.60 -0.06
CA ILE A 49 -5.43 -0.82 0.35
C ILE A 49 -4.36 -1.03 -0.71
N HIS A 50 -3.67 0.04 -1.06
CA HIS A 50 -2.51 0.02 -1.94
C HIS A 50 -1.35 0.79 -1.32
N ILE A 51 -0.15 0.26 -1.45
CA ILE A 51 1.10 0.90 -1.06
C ILE A 51 2.07 0.70 -2.23
N GLY A 52 2.72 1.77 -2.66
CA GLY A 52 3.72 1.73 -3.71
C GLY A 52 4.98 2.49 -3.31
N VAL A 53 6.15 1.97 -3.71
CA VAL A 53 7.42 2.69 -3.68
C VAL A 53 8.04 2.63 -5.07
N LEU A 54 8.23 3.79 -5.69
CA LEU A 54 8.59 3.94 -7.09
C LEU A 54 10.02 4.46 -7.20
N LYS A 55 10.81 3.84 -8.10
CA LYS A 55 12.18 4.22 -8.46
C LYS A 55 13.16 4.22 -7.27
N ILE A 56 12.97 3.26 -6.37
CA ILE A 56 13.80 3.08 -5.18
C ILE A 56 14.09 1.60 -5.01
N ASN A 57 15.37 1.27 -4.82
CA ASN A 57 15.79 -0.06 -4.40
C ASN A 57 15.44 -0.25 -2.92
N LEU A 58 14.61 -1.25 -2.63
CA LEU A 58 14.23 -1.60 -1.27
C LEU A 58 15.38 -2.32 -0.55
N GLU A 59 15.50 -2.07 0.74
CA GLU A 59 16.49 -2.67 1.63
C GLU A 59 15.84 -3.06 2.96
N ALA A 60 16.24 -4.21 3.51
CA ALA A 60 15.77 -4.64 4.82
C ALA A 60 16.30 -3.70 5.92
N GLY A 61 15.45 -3.41 6.91
CA GLY A 61 15.71 -2.47 7.99
C GLY A 61 15.45 -1.00 7.62
N GLN A 62 15.11 -0.69 6.37
CA GLN A 62 14.83 0.68 5.94
C GLN A 62 13.36 1.07 6.09
N VAL A 63 13.17 2.38 6.29
CA VAL A 63 11.86 3.04 6.37
C VAL A 63 11.69 3.96 5.17
N TYR A 64 10.56 3.85 4.49
CA TYR A 64 10.19 4.64 3.32
C TYR A 64 8.97 5.50 3.64
N VAL A 65 9.10 6.80 3.41
CA VAL A 65 8.01 7.76 3.65
C VAL A 65 6.94 7.60 2.57
N LEU A 66 5.68 7.50 3.01
CA LEU A 66 4.48 7.47 2.18
C LEU A 66 3.87 8.87 2.16
N ASN A 67 4.33 9.75 1.27
CA ASN A 67 3.87 11.14 1.17
C ASN A 67 3.60 11.60 -0.26
N LYS A 68 3.50 10.65 -1.19
CA LYS A 68 3.25 10.90 -2.61
C LYS A 68 1.95 10.25 -3.06
N ASN A 69 1.37 10.79 -4.12
CA ASN A 69 0.31 10.14 -4.89
C ASN A 69 0.33 10.59 -6.35
N ASN A 70 -0.33 9.83 -7.22
CA ASN A 70 -0.34 10.12 -8.65
C ASN A 70 -1.12 11.39 -9.02
N HIS A 71 -2.10 11.80 -8.21
CA HIS A 71 -2.92 12.99 -8.48
C HIS A 71 -2.12 14.27 -8.25
N ASP A 72 -1.40 14.36 -7.13
CA ASP A 72 -0.63 15.54 -6.72
C ASP A 72 0.76 15.59 -7.36
N ASN A 73 1.34 14.44 -7.70
CA ASN A 73 2.75 14.35 -8.11
C ASN A 73 2.98 13.76 -9.50
N GLY A 74 1.96 13.18 -10.15
CA GLY A 74 2.14 12.52 -11.44
C GLY A 74 3.18 11.39 -11.39
N ASN A 75 4.25 11.51 -12.17
CA ASN A 75 5.39 10.58 -12.13
C ASN A 75 6.37 10.99 -11.03
N PHE A 76 6.45 10.21 -9.95
CA PHE A 76 7.29 10.52 -8.79
C PHE A 76 8.30 9.41 -8.46
N THR A 77 9.35 9.81 -7.75
CA THR A 77 10.23 8.91 -6.98
C THR A 77 9.84 9.01 -5.51
N GLY A 78 9.65 7.88 -4.84
CA GLY A 78 9.19 7.86 -3.45
C GLY A 78 8.04 6.89 -3.17
N GLY A 79 7.46 7.00 -1.98
CA GLY A 79 6.39 6.14 -1.51
C GLY A 79 5.03 6.83 -1.44
N GLY A 80 3.97 6.06 -1.64
CA GLY A 80 2.58 6.50 -1.48
C GLY A 80 1.67 5.37 -1.00
N GLY A 81 0.61 5.74 -0.29
CA GLY A 81 -0.47 4.86 0.16
C GLY A 81 -1.83 5.33 -0.35
N SER A 82 -2.75 4.39 -0.55
CA SER A 82 -4.14 4.71 -0.82
C SER A 82 -5.10 3.71 -0.18
N TYR A 83 -6.29 4.20 0.16
CA TYR A 83 -7.43 3.40 0.58
C TYR A 83 -8.60 3.68 -0.36
N ASN A 84 -9.12 2.66 -1.01
CA ASN A 84 -10.24 2.78 -1.93
C ASN A 84 -11.44 2.06 -1.32
N LEU A 85 -12.53 2.77 -1.08
CA LEU A 85 -13.79 2.21 -0.59
C LEU A 85 -14.70 1.75 -1.74
N SER A 86 -14.62 2.44 -2.88
CA SER A 86 -15.28 2.11 -4.14
C SER A 86 -14.55 2.78 -5.29
N ASN A 87 -14.97 2.56 -6.54
CA ASN A 87 -14.36 3.20 -7.71
C ASN A 87 -14.33 4.74 -7.62
N SER A 88 -15.31 5.34 -6.93
CA SER A 88 -15.46 6.80 -6.87
C SER A 88 -15.11 7.40 -5.51
N TYR A 89 -14.67 6.59 -4.55
CA TYR A 89 -14.41 7.06 -3.18
C TYR A 89 -13.06 6.53 -2.70
N ASN A 90 -12.05 7.36 -2.88
CA ASN A 90 -10.64 7.03 -2.76
C ASN A 90 -9.93 8.05 -1.88
N PHE A 91 -8.96 7.57 -1.09
CA PHE A 91 -8.15 8.34 -0.16
C PHE A 91 -6.69 8.12 -0.52
N TYR A 92 -5.88 9.18 -0.49
CA TYR A 92 -4.46 9.12 -0.83
C TYR A 92 -3.59 9.80 0.23
N THR A 93 -2.40 9.28 0.46
CA THR A 93 -1.34 10.02 1.16
C THR A 93 -0.92 11.23 0.35
N ASN A 94 -0.50 12.31 0.99
CA ASN A 94 0.10 13.47 0.35
C ASN A 94 1.19 14.08 1.26
N THR A 95 1.63 15.31 0.99
CA THR A 95 2.68 15.95 1.80
C THR A 95 2.27 16.26 3.24
N ASN A 96 0.97 16.31 3.52
CA ASN A 96 0.43 16.66 4.84
C ASN A 96 -0.13 15.43 5.59
N ASN A 97 -0.65 14.46 4.86
CA ASN A 97 -1.18 13.20 5.39
C ASN A 97 -0.25 12.09 4.93
N THR A 98 0.63 11.66 5.82
CA THR A 98 1.78 10.81 5.48
C THR A 98 1.72 9.48 6.18
N GLY A 99 2.72 8.64 5.94
CA GLY A 99 2.95 7.44 6.68
C GLY A 99 4.30 6.84 6.39
N GLU A 100 4.47 5.59 6.78
CA GLU A 100 5.72 4.86 6.65
C GLU A 100 5.47 3.43 6.19
N LEU A 101 6.37 2.95 5.35
CA LEU A 101 6.56 1.55 5.04
C LEU A 101 7.93 1.14 5.60
N THR A 102 7.95 0.16 6.50
CA THR A 102 9.20 -0.45 6.99
C THR A 102 9.36 -1.82 6.35
N ILE A 103 10.47 -2.03 5.64
CA ILE A 103 10.83 -3.35 5.11
C ILE A 103 11.62 -4.09 6.19
N THR A 104 11.02 -5.11 6.78
CA THR A 104 11.65 -5.90 7.86
C THR A 104 12.47 -7.07 7.32
N ARG A 105 12.13 -7.56 6.13
CA ARG A 105 12.85 -8.63 5.43
C ARG A 105 12.72 -8.44 3.92
N LEU A 106 13.83 -8.62 3.22
CA LEU A 106 13.88 -8.70 1.76
C LEU A 106 14.87 -9.81 1.38
N ASP A 107 14.34 -10.88 0.80
CA ASP A 107 15.11 -12.05 0.35
C ASP A 107 14.76 -12.34 -1.10
N LEU A 108 15.57 -11.79 -2.01
CA LEU A 108 15.36 -11.89 -3.45
C LEU A 108 15.53 -13.32 -3.97
N SER A 109 16.28 -14.17 -3.26
CA SER A 109 16.52 -15.56 -3.68
C SER A 109 15.31 -16.46 -3.45
N SER A 110 14.55 -16.18 -2.38
CA SER A 110 13.33 -16.89 -2.03
C SER A 110 12.07 -16.11 -2.39
N SER A 111 12.21 -14.96 -3.07
CA SER A 111 11.15 -13.99 -3.34
C SER A 111 10.30 -13.64 -2.12
N ILE A 112 10.93 -13.40 -0.96
CA ILE A 112 10.21 -13.03 0.27
C ILE A 112 10.38 -11.55 0.54
N ILE A 113 9.26 -10.88 0.81
CA ILE A 113 9.22 -9.51 1.30
C ILE A 113 8.25 -9.40 2.48
N SER A 114 8.74 -8.84 3.58
CA SER A 114 7.97 -8.70 4.82
C SER A 114 8.15 -7.31 5.38
N GLY A 115 7.10 -6.74 5.94
CA GLY A 115 7.16 -5.39 6.45
C GLY A 115 5.94 -4.96 7.25
N THR A 116 6.05 -3.75 7.76
CA THR A 116 4.96 -3.06 8.47
C THR A 116 4.67 -1.72 7.82
N PHE A 117 3.45 -1.24 7.96
CA PHE A 117 3.07 0.06 7.44
C PHE A 117 2.00 0.74 8.28
N TRP A 118 1.95 2.05 8.18
CA TRP A 118 0.86 2.90 8.66
C TRP A 118 0.82 4.13 7.76
N PHE A 119 -0.35 4.75 7.61
CA PHE A 119 -0.47 6.05 6.94
C PHE A 119 -1.81 6.71 7.21
N ASP A 120 -1.85 8.02 7.05
CA ASP A 120 -3.07 8.81 6.92
C ASP A 120 -3.31 9.12 5.46
N ALA A 121 -4.55 8.98 5.02
CA ALA A 121 -4.94 9.27 3.65
C ALA A 121 -6.17 10.18 3.63
N VAL A 122 -6.22 11.10 2.68
CA VAL A 122 -7.27 12.10 2.56
C VAL A 122 -7.98 11.98 1.21
N ASN A 123 -9.29 12.24 1.17
CA ASN A 123 -10.06 12.31 -0.06
C ASN A 123 -10.26 13.76 -0.55
N GLU A 124 -10.98 13.95 -1.64
CA GLU A 124 -11.26 15.27 -2.23
C GLU A 124 -12.14 16.16 -1.33
N GLU A 125 -12.91 15.58 -0.42
CA GLU A 125 -13.76 16.28 0.54
C GLU A 125 -12.99 16.70 1.82
N GLY A 126 -11.71 16.30 1.94
CA GLY A 126 -10.88 16.58 3.10
C GLY A 126 -11.08 15.61 4.26
N GLU A 127 -11.81 14.52 4.06
CA GLU A 127 -11.99 13.46 5.06
C GLU A 127 -10.72 12.61 5.15
N ILE A 128 -10.30 12.30 6.37
CA ILE A 128 -9.09 11.54 6.65
C ILE A 128 -9.45 10.15 7.14
N VAL A 129 -8.75 9.14 6.62
CA VAL A 129 -8.79 7.75 7.11
C VAL A 129 -7.43 7.39 7.71
N GLU A 130 -7.46 6.70 8.85
CA GLU A 130 -6.27 6.24 9.54
C GLU A 130 -6.02 4.75 9.27
N ILE A 131 -4.89 4.46 8.62
CA ILE A 131 -4.40 3.09 8.41
C ILE A 131 -3.32 2.79 9.43
N ARG A 132 -3.55 1.79 10.28
CA ARG A 132 -2.68 1.48 11.43
C ARG A 132 -2.35 0.00 11.50
N GLU A 133 -1.25 -0.31 12.18
CA GLU A 133 -0.81 -1.68 12.47
C GLU A 133 -0.75 -2.60 11.22
N GLY A 134 -0.43 -2.02 10.07
CA GLY A 134 -0.29 -2.75 8.83
C GLY A 134 0.87 -3.72 8.91
N ARG A 135 0.64 -4.99 8.54
CA ARG A 135 1.65 -6.04 8.51
C ARG A 135 1.48 -6.93 7.30
N PHE A 136 2.58 -7.26 6.64
CA PHE A 136 2.63 -8.23 5.56
C PHE A 136 3.89 -9.10 5.65
N ASP A 137 3.73 -10.33 5.20
CA ASP A 137 4.81 -11.31 5.07
C ASP A 137 4.37 -12.23 3.93
N VAL A 138 5.02 -12.09 2.78
CA VAL A 138 4.57 -12.72 1.54
C VAL A 138 5.74 -13.25 0.73
N THR A 139 5.45 -14.28 -0.06
CA THR A 139 6.22 -14.61 -1.25
C THR A 139 5.61 -13.86 -2.44
N TYR A 140 6.44 -13.26 -3.29
CA TYR A 140 6.01 -12.41 -4.42
C TYR A 140 6.57 -12.89 -5.77
#